data_AF-A0A945T4I0-F1
#
_entry.id   AF-A0A945T4I0-F1
#
_cell.length_a   1.000
_cell.length_b   1.000
_cell.length_c   1.000
_cell.angle_alpha   90.00
_cell.angle_beta   90.00
_cell.angle_gamma   90.00
#
_symmetry.space_group_name_H-M   'P 1'
#
loop_
_entity.id
_entity.type
_entity.pdbx_description
1 polymer ?
#
loop_
_entity_poly.entity_id
_entity_poly.type
_entity_poly.pdbx_seq_one_letter_code
_entity_poly.pdbx_strand_id
1 'polypeptide(L)'
;QLKSCINKLLPKRLVALLLTQQQAERPLRSLSQQELEEVTQRLQQWTIQPNGTEGYRTAEVTLGGVDCDELSSKTMESKKEPGLYFVGEVMDVTGWLGGYNLQWAWSSGWCAGGAVN
;
A
#
# COMPACT_ATOMS: atom_id res chain seq x y z
N GLN A 1 28.07 -18.90 12.32
CA GLN A 1 28.37 -17.81 11.37
C GLN A 1 27.19 -16.86 11.33
N LEU A 2 27.38 -15.58 11.03
CA LEU A 2 26.32 -14.55 11.00
C LEU A 2 25.12 -15.02 10.17
N LYS A 3 25.35 -15.57 8.97
CA LYS A 3 24.31 -16.12 8.09
C LYS A 3 23.45 -17.19 8.75
N SER A 4 24.04 -18.07 9.55
CA SER A 4 23.32 -19.16 10.23
C SER A 4 22.32 -18.64 11.25
N CYS A 5 22.60 -17.50 11.87
CA CYS A 5 21.70 -16.87 12.82
C CYS A 5 20.56 -16.14 12.09
N ILE A 6 20.89 -15.32 11.10
CA ILE A 6 19.90 -14.50 10.38
C ILE A 6 18.96 -15.36 9.53
N ASN A 7 19.45 -16.46 8.94
CA ASN A 7 18.62 -17.40 8.18
C ASN A 7 17.54 -18.11 9.00
N LYS A 8 17.56 -18.01 10.34
CA LYS A 8 16.45 -18.49 11.20
C LYS A 8 15.30 -17.48 11.28
N LEU A 9 15.56 -16.22 10.93
CA LEU A 9 14.62 -15.11 11.06
C LEU A 9 14.13 -14.60 9.70
N LEU A 10 14.99 -14.67 8.67
CA LEU A 10 14.74 -14.11 7.34
C LEU A 10 14.89 -15.16 6.23
N PRO A 11 14.21 -14.98 5.08
CA PRO A 11 14.39 -15.84 3.92
C PRO A 11 15.84 -15.88 3.43
N LYS A 12 16.37 -17.08 3.17
CA LYS A 12 17.78 -17.27 2.76
C LYS A 12 18.18 -16.44 1.53
N ARG A 13 17.26 -16.27 0.56
CA ARG A 13 17.50 -15.47 -0.66
C ARG A 13 17.67 -13.98 -0.34
N LEU A 14 16.90 -13.46 0.62
CA LEU A 14 17.00 -12.06 1.06
C LEU A 14 18.34 -11.83 1.77
N VAL A 15 18.75 -12.76 2.63
CA VAL A 15 20.04 -12.69 3.33
C VAL A 15 21.21 -12.68 2.34
N ALA A 16 21.15 -13.52 1.31
CA ALA A 16 22.17 -13.56 0.25
C ALA A 16 22.21 -12.30 -0.63
N LEU A 17 21.08 -11.58 -0.75
CA LEU A 17 21.00 -10.32 -1.49
C LEU A 17 21.58 -9.16 -0.67
N LEU A 18 21.25 -9.07 0.62
CA LEU A 18 21.55 -7.90 1.45
C LEU A 18 22.92 -7.98 2.15
N LEU A 19 23.47 -9.18 2.34
CA LEU A 19 24.78 -9.36 2.97
C LEU A 19 25.82 -9.81 1.95
N THR A 20 27.03 -9.25 2.06
CA THR A 20 28.18 -9.76 1.30
C THR A 20 28.58 -11.15 1.81
N GLN A 21 29.18 -11.98 0.95
CA GLN A 21 29.69 -13.29 1.35
C GLN A 21 30.65 -13.18 2.55
N GLN A 22 31.52 -12.18 2.55
CA GLN A 22 32.45 -11.91 3.64
C GLN A 22 31.74 -11.64 4.97
N GLN A 23 30.70 -10.79 4.99
CA GLN A 23 29.91 -10.53 6.20
C GLN A 23 29.14 -11.78 6.64
N ALA A 24 28.52 -12.49 5.70
CA ALA A 24 27.68 -13.65 5.95
C ALA A 24 28.44 -14.82 6.63
N GLU A 25 29.70 -15.05 6.26
CA GLU A 25 30.48 -16.20 6.72
C GLU A 25 31.24 -15.96 8.03
N ARG A 26 31.31 -14.70 8.49
CA ARG A 26 32.02 -14.38 9.74
C ARG A 26 31.36 -15.00 10.96
N PRO A 27 32.14 -15.49 11.93
CA PRO A 27 31.64 -15.81 13.26
C PRO A 27 30.99 -14.59 13.92
N LEU A 28 29.84 -14.75 14.56
CA LEU A 28 29.13 -13.63 15.20
C LEU A 28 30.01 -12.93 16.25
N ARG A 29 30.80 -13.70 16.99
CA ARG A 29 31.71 -13.21 18.05
C ARG A 29 32.87 -12.36 17.53
N SER A 30 33.17 -12.40 16.24
CA SER A 30 34.28 -11.65 15.65
C SER A 30 33.84 -10.34 14.96
N LEU A 31 32.55 -10.01 15.02
CA LEU A 31 32.04 -8.74 14.51
C LEU A 31 32.17 -7.67 15.58
N SER A 32 32.68 -6.51 15.19
CA SER A 32 32.66 -5.31 16.02
C SER A 32 31.23 -4.72 16.09
N GLN A 33 31.03 -3.80 17.04
CA GLN A 33 29.77 -3.07 17.16
C GLN A 33 29.41 -2.32 15.88
N GLN A 34 30.37 -1.63 15.28
CA GLN A 34 30.18 -0.90 14.02
C GLN A 34 29.73 -1.83 12.88
N GLU A 35 30.35 -3.00 12.74
CA GLU A 35 29.97 -3.97 11.70
C GLU A 35 28.57 -4.55 11.93
N LEU A 36 28.15 -4.73 13.19
CA LEU A 36 26.79 -5.14 13.52
C LEU A 36 25.78 -4.04 13.19
N GLU A 37 26.11 -2.78 13.42
CA GLU A 37 25.29 -1.63 13.06
C GLU A 37 25.12 -1.53 11.53
N GLU A 38 26.21 -1.69 10.76
CA GLU A 38 26.15 -1.71 9.30
C GLU A 38 25.24 -2.84 8.77
N VAL A 39 25.36 -4.04 9.32
CA VAL A 39 24.50 -5.18 8.98
C VAL A 39 23.03 -4.88 9.33
N THR A 40 22.79 -4.32 10.51
CA THR A 40 21.45 -3.97 10.99
C THR A 40 20.80 -2.93 10.09
N GLN A 41 21.55 -1.89 9.74
CA GLN A 41 21.07 -0.82 8.85
C GLN A 41 20.67 -1.38 7.49
N ARG A 42 21.48 -2.26 6.89
CA ARG A 42 21.14 -2.89 5.60
C ARG A 42 19.88 -3.75 5.66
N LEU A 43 19.63 -4.41 6.78
CA LEU A 43 18.47 -5.30 6.94
C LEU A 43 17.19 -4.55 7.28
N GLN A 44 17.28 -3.48 8.08
CA GLN A 44 16.11 -2.78 8.63
C GLN A 44 15.77 -1.48 7.90
N GLN A 45 16.74 -0.86 7.23
CA GLN A 45 16.58 0.40 6.48
C GLN A 45 16.84 0.18 4.99
N TRP A 46 16.38 -0.96 4.45
CA TRP A 46 16.54 -1.26 3.05
C TRP A 46 15.73 -0.28 2.19
N THR A 47 16.44 0.61 1.50
CA THR A 47 15.83 1.58 0.59
C THR A 47 15.71 0.96 -0.79
N ILE A 48 14.48 0.92 -1.31
CA ILE A 48 14.16 0.51 -2.67
C ILE A 48 13.67 1.76 -3.40
N GLN A 49 14.16 1.97 -4.62
CA GLN A 49 13.66 3.01 -5.51
C GLN A 49 12.78 2.36 -6.58
N PRO A 50 11.44 2.40 -6.47
CA PRO A 50 10.56 1.88 -7.51
C PRO A 50 10.72 2.71 -8.78
N ASN A 51 10.71 2.04 -9.94
CA ASN A 51 10.78 2.71 -11.24
C ASN A 51 9.42 3.24 -11.74
N GLY A 52 8.32 2.89 -11.06
CA GLY A 52 6.96 3.24 -11.44
C GLY A 52 5.94 2.27 -10.83
N THR A 53 4.68 2.38 -11.24
CA THR A 53 3.60 1.44 -10.90
C THR A 53 3.27 0.55 -12.10
N GLU A 54 2.66 -0.60 -11.86
CA GLU A 54 2.25 -1.53 -12.94
C GLU A 54 1.08 -1.01 -13.79
N GLY A 55 0.42 0.06 -13.34
CA GLY A 55 -0.70 0.70 -14.03
C GLY A 55 -2.04 -0.01 -13.85
N TYR A 56 -3.06 0.46 -14.56
CA TYR A 56 -4.46 0.08 -14.36
C TYR A 56 -4.79 -1.39 -14.63
N ARG A 57 -3.97 -2.11 -15.40
CA ARG A 57 -4.21 -3.54 -15.64
C ARG A 57 -4.03 -4.39 -14.38
N THR A 58 -3.19 -3.93 -13.44
CA THR A 58 -2.97 -4.62 -12.16
C THR A 58 -3.53 -3.85 -10.96
N ALA A 59 -3.80 -2.55 -11.09
CA ALA A 59 -4.37 -1.76 -10.00
C ALA A 59 -5.73 -2.32 -9.56
N GLU A 60 -5.92 -2.47 -8.25
CA GLU A 60 -7.19 -2.92 -7.67
C GLU A 60 -8.23 -1.80 -7.54
N VAL A 61 -7.78 -0.54 -7.53
CA VAL A 61 -8.64 0.64 -7.37
C VAL A 61 -8.03 1.85 -8.07
N THR A 62 -8.88 2.81 -8.44
CA THR A 62 -8.51 4.11 -9.01
C THR A 62 -8.44 5.18 -7.93
N LEU A 63 -7.35 5.97 -7.91
CA LEU A 63 -7.25 7.21 -7.13
C LEU A 63 -7.79 8.38 -7.97
N GLY A 64 -8.48 9.33 -7.32
CA GLY A 64 -9.17 10.41 -8.00
C GLY A 64 -10.61 10.03 -8.38
N GLY A 65 -11.28 10.90 -9.13
CA GLY A 65 -12.64 10.65 -9.61
C GLY A 65 -13.41 11.95 -9.80
N VAL A 66 -14.73 11.85 -9.77
CA VAL A 66 -15.64 13.01 -9.70
C VAL A 66 -15.43 13.71 -8.37
N ASP A 67 -15.21 15.02 -8.43
CA ASP A 67 -14.99 15.87 -7.26
C ASP A 67 -16.18 15.80 -6.28
N CYS A 68 -15.90 15.35 -5.06
CA CYS A 68 -16.90 15.21 -4.01
C CYS A 68 -17.49 16.56 -3.56
N ASP A 69 -16.77 17.67 -3.76
CA ASP A 69 -17.29 19.01 -3.47
C ASP A 69 -18.40 19.43 -4.43
N GLU A 70 -18.56 18.74 -5.56
CA GLU A 70 -19.64 18.96 -6.53
C GLU A 70 -20.86 18.05 -6.28
N LEU A 71 -20.80 17.22 -5.25
CA LEU A 71 -21.83 16.25 -4.91
C LEU A 71 -22.44 16.54 -3.53
N SER A 72 -23.72 16.24 -3.37
CA SER A 72 -24.37 16.24 -2.05
C SER A 72 -23.83 15.09 -1.21
N SER A 73 -23.23 15.38 -0.05
CA SER A 73 -22.74 14.34 0.86
C SER A 73 -23.84 13.49 1.52
N LYS A 74 -25.11 13.90 1.39
CA LYS A 74 -26.27 13.16 1.90
C LYS A 74 -26.92 12.27 0.84
N THR A 75 -27.05 12.77 -0.38
CA THR A 75 -27.84 12.13 -1.44
C THR A 75 -27.00 11.62 -2.60
N MET A 76 -25.73 11.99 -2.67
CA MET A 76 -24.83 11.72 -3.80
C MET A 76 -25.26 12.35 -5.14
N GLU A 77 -26.23 13.25 -5.11
CA GLU A 77 -26.71 14.00 -6.28
C GLU A 77 -25.72 15.09 -6.67
N SER A 78 -25.60 15.36 -7.97
CA SER A 78 -24.83 16.48 -8.50
C SER A 78 -25.43 17.81 -8.06
N LYS A 79 -24.58 18.73 -7.60
CA LYS A 79 -24.98 20.12 -7.33
C LYS A 79 -25.25 20.91 -8.61
N LYS A 80 -24.77 20.42 -9.75
CA LYS A 80 -24.84 21.11 -11.06
C LYS A 80 -26.00 20.63 -11.93
N GLU A 81 -26.37 19.36 -11.82
CA GLU A 81 -27.42 18.75 -12.64
C GLU A 81 -28.38 17.95 -11.75
N PRO A 82 -29.59 18.49 -11.47
CA PRO A 82 -30.61 17.79 -10.70
C PRO A 82 -31.01 16.45 -11.33
N GLY A 83 -31.17 15.40 -10.52
CA GLY A 83 -31.50 14.06 -10.96
C GLY A 83 -30.31 13.22 -11.46
N LEU A 84 -29.10 13.78 -11.50
CA LEU A 84 -27.86 13.05 -11.81
C LEU A 84 -27.13 12.66 -10.51
N TYR A 85 -26.80 11.37 -10.36
CA TYR A 85 -26.15 10.83 -9.15
C TYR A 85 -24.86 10.09 -9.51
N PHE A 86 -23.89 10.13 -8.60
CA PHE A 86 -22.63 9.41 -8.71
C PHE A 86 -22.44 8.54 -7.47
N VAL A 87 -22.03 7.29 -7.63
CA VAL A 87 -21.85 6.34 -6.52
C VAL A 87 -20.63 5.45 -6.74
N GLY A 88 -20.05 4.95 -5.66
CA GLY A 88 -18.92 4.03 -5.71
C GLY A 88 -17.63 4.66 -6.22
N GLU A 89 -16.81 3.85 -6.89
CA GLU A 89 -15.42 4.17 -7.26
C GLU A 89 -15.28 5.30 -8.28
N VAL A 90 -16.35 5.70 -8.96
CA VAL A 90 -16.29 6.85 -9.90
C VAL A 90 -16.09 8.19 -9.17
N MET A 91 -16.44 8.25 -7.89
CA MET A 91 -16.25 9.42 -7.03
C MET A 91 -14.80 9.48 -6.53
N ASP A 92 -14.30 10.67 -6.24
CA ASP A 92 -12.97 10.86 -5.63
C ASP A 92 -12.96 10.46 -4.15
N VAL A 93 -13.11 9.16 -3.92
CA VAL A 93 -13.06 8.49 -2.62
C VAL A 93 -12.38 7.14 -2.79
N THR A 94 -11.20 7.00 -2.19
CA THR A 94 -10.41 5.76 -2.25
C THR A 94 -10.14 5.25 -0.83
N GLY A 95 -10.64 4.04 -0.55
CA GLY A 95 -10.40 3.33 0.70
C GLY A 95 -9.09 2.54 0.69
N TRP A 96 -8.62 2.18 1.88
CA TRP A 96 -7.49 1.25 2.04
C TRP A 96 -7.87 -0.17 1.56
N LEU A 97 -6.86 -1.00 1.33
CA LEU A 97 -7.06 -2.43 1.09
C LEU A 97 -7.76 -3.07 2.31
N GLY A 98 -8.65 -4.03 2.06
CA GLY A 98 -9.37 -4.76 3.11
C GLY A 98 -10.87 -4.46 3.19
N GLY A 99 -11.51 -4.16 2.07
CA GLY A 99 -12.99 -4.07 1.97
C GLY A 99 -13.57 -2.67 2.06
N TYR A 100 -12.76 -1.64 2.31
CA TYR A 100 -13.22 -0.25 2.42
C TYR A 100 -13.84 0.28 1.12
N ASN A 101 -13.29 -0.06 -0.04
CA ASN A 101 -13.85 0.35 -1.33
C ASN A 101 -15.23 -0.27 -1.60
N LEU A 102 -15.42 -1.54 -1.22
CA LEU A 102 -16.74 -2.18 -1.29
C LEU A 102 -17.70 -1.54 -0.29
N GLN A 103 -17.28 -1.30 0.95
CA GLN A 103 -18.09 -0.59 1.94
C GLN A 103 -18.54 0.78 1.42
N TRP A 104 -17.65 1.52 0.79
CA TRP A 104 -17.97 2.81 0.15
C TRP A 104 -18.99 2.66 -0.98
N ALA A 105 -18.81 1.68 -1.87
CA ALA A 105 -19.77 1.40 -2.93
C ALA A 105 -21.17 1.08 -2.38
N TRP A 106 -21.26 0.28 -1.31
CA TRP A 106 -22.54 -0.03 -0.65
C TRP A 106 -23.18 1.21 -0.01
N SER A 107 -22.42 1.97 0.78
CA SER A 107 -22.93 3.14 1.49
C SER A 107 -23.37 4.25 0.55
N SER A 108 -22.56 4.61 -0.45
CA SER A 108 -22.91 5.65 -1.44
C SER A 108 -24.11 5.22 -2.29
N GLY A 109 -24.14 3.96 -2.74
CA GLY A 109 -25.26 3.37 -3.46
C GLY A 109 -26.57 3.42 -2.68
N TRP A 110 -26.53 3.08 -1.38
CA TRP A 110 -27.68 3.17 -0.48
C TRP A 110 -28.20 4.60 -0.34
N CYS A 111 -27.30 5.56 -0.10
CA CYS A 111 -27.66 6.97 0.05
C CYS A 111 -28.31 7.55 -1.22
N ALA A 112 -27.76 7.24 -2.39
CA ALA A 112 -28.36 7.66 -3.66
C ALA A 112 -29.71 6.98 -3.90
N GLY A 113 -29.78 5.65 -3.74
CA GLY A 113 -31.00 4.89 -3.96
C GLY A 113 -32.17 5.32 -3.06
N GLY A 114 -31.90 5.76 -1.83
CA GLY A 114 -32.91 6.31 -0.93
C GLY A 114 -33.33 7.75 -1.24
N ALA A 115 -32.61 8.45 -2.12
CA ALA A 115 -32.89 9.83 -2.53
C ALA A 115 -33.53 9.93 -3.92
N VAL A 116 -33.41 8.88 -4.74
CA VAL A 116 -34.08 8.76 -6.05
C VAL A 116 -35.57 8.46 -5.81
N ASN A 117 -36.46 9.30 -6.36
CA ASN A 117 -37.92 9.12 -6.30
C ASN A 117 -38.42 8.20 -7.41
#